data_AF-A0A1I3Q5P7-F1
#
_entry.id   AF-A0A1I3Q5P7-F1
#
_cell.length_a   1.000
_cell.length_b   1.000
_cell.length_c   1.000
_cell.angle_alpha   90.00
_cell.angle_beta   90.00
_cell.angle_gamma   90.00
#
_symmetry.space_group_name_H-M   'P 1'
#
loop_
_entity.id
_entity.type
_entity.pdbx_description
1 polymer ?
#
loop_
_entity_poly.entity_id
_entity_poly.type
_entity_poly.pdbx_seq_one_letter_code
_entity_poly.pdbx_strand_id
1 'polypeptide(L)' 'MKSMKMAAEISPNKAVNKTDPLGVHSEIGRKLKQYYDDLTSEEVPDRFAELLKQLEEQETTIDSTAGKGG' A
#
# COMPACT_ATOMS: atom_id res chain seq x y z
N MET A 1 36.73 8.02 47.64
CA MET A 1 37.26 7.94 46.25
C MET A 1 36.12 8.27 45.28
N LYS A 2 36.44 9.00 44.20
CA LYS A 2 35.50 9.46 43.18
C LYS A 2 34.90 8.28 42.38
N SER A 3 33.62 8.43 42.05
CA SER A 3 32.86 7.94 40.89
C SER A 3 33.51 6.97 39.87
N MET A 4 32.78 5.91 39.54
CA MET A 4 32.64 5.38 38.18
C MET A 4 31.20 4.80 38.07
N LYS A 5 30.28 5.53 37.45
CA LYS A 5 29.92 5.51 36.00
C LYS A 5 29.31 4.19 35.54
N MET A 6 27.98 4.22 35.44
CA MET A 6 27.23 3.97 34.20
C MET A 6 27.62 2.72 33.40
N ALA A 7 26.97 1.60 33.70
CA ALA A 7 26.60 0.63 32.68
C ALA A 7 25.09 0.74 32.51
N ALA A 8 24.67 1.75 31.75
CA ALA A 8 23.39 1.67 31.07
C ALA A 8 23.51 0.49 30.12
N GLU A 9 22.99 -0.67 30.53
CA GLU A 9 22.70 -1.76 29.62
C GLU A 9 21.67 -1.22 28.62
N ILE A 10 22.15 -0.61 27.56
CA ILE A 10 21.36 -0.26 26.40
C ILE A 10 21.02 -1.61 25.76
N SER A 11 19.89 -2.15 26.21
CA SER A 11 19.18 -3.25 25.57
C SER A 11 19.13 -2.95 24.07
N PRO A 12 19.51 -3.89 23.18
CA PRO A 12 19.63 -3.65 21.73
C PRO A 12 18.29 -3.36 21.04
N ASN A 13 17.18 -3.30 21.78
CA ASN A 13 15.87 -2.88 21.29
C ASN A 13 15.71 -1.34 21.32
N LYS A 14 16.72 -0.60 20.85
CA LYS A 14 16.59 0.85 20.69
C LYS A 14 15.72 1.14 19.46
N ALA A 15 14.44 1.36 19.75
CA ALA A 15 13.47 1.98 18.87
C ALA A 15 13.30 1.29 17.52
N VAL A 16 12.63 0.13 17.53
CA VAL A 16 11.67 -0.13 16.44
C VAL A 16 10.71 1.05 16.48
N ASN A 17 10.84 1.95 15.49
CA ASN A 17 9.99 3.11 15.36
C ASN A 17 8.54 2.61 15.49
N LYS A 18 7.83 2.96 16.57
CA LYS A 18 6.42 2.57 16.78
C LYS A 18 5.50 3.09 15.66
N THR A 19 6.04 3.90 14.75
CA THR A 19 5.41 4.45 13.56
C THR A 19 5.56 3.56 12.33
N ASP A 20 6.46 2.56 12.36
CA ASP A 20 6.66 1.68 11.22
C ASP A 20 5.70 0.49 11.34
N PRO A 21 4.64 0.42 10.52
CA PRO A 21 3.59 -0.59 10.65
C PRO A 21 4.10 -2.02 10.49
N LEU A 22 5.31 -2.19 9.95
CA LEU A 22 5.91 -3.50 9.69
C LEU A 22 6.98 -3.91 10.71
N GLY A 23 7.40 -3.02 11.62
CA GLY A 23 8.32 -3.32 12.72
C GLY A 23 9.64 -3.99 12.30
N VAL A 24 9.79 -5.29 12.56
CA VAL A 24 11.00 -6.05 12.14
C VAL A 24 11.02 -6.34 10.63
N HIS A 25 9.87 -6.25 9.97
CA HIS A 25 9.67 -6.44 8.53
C HIS A 25 9.71 -5.12 7.75
N SER A 26 10.12 -4.02 8.36
CA SER A 26 10.18 -2.71 7.72
C SER A 26 11.12 -2.69 6.50
N GLU A 27 12.24 -3.40 6.57
CA GLU A 27 13.18 -3.50 5.45
C GLU A 27 12.61 -4.28 4.26
N ILE A 28 11.80 -5.31 4.50
CA ILE A 28 11.11 -6.01 3.40
C ILE A 28 10.00 -5.14 2.81
N GLY A 29 9.26 -4.39 3.64
CA GLY A 29 8.25 -3.44 3.19
C GLY A 29 8.82 -2.33 2.31
N ARG A 30 9.96 -1.75 2.70
CA ARG A 30 10.67 -0.72 1.91
C ARG A 30 11.11 -1.24 0.55
N LYS A 31 11.66 -2.46 0.52
CA LYS A 31 12.07 -3.11 -0.74
C LYS A 31 10.89 -3.41 -1.67
N LEU A 32 9.78 -3.90 -1.11
CA LEU A 32 8.55 -4.11 -1.88
C LEU A 32 8.02 -2.80 -2.44
N LYS A 33 7.95 -1.75 -1.62
CA LYS A 33 7.54 -0.42 -2.08
C LYS A 33 8.42 0.07 -3.23
N GLN A 34 9.75 0.01 -3.08
CA GLN A 34 10.67 0.39 -4.15
C GLN A 34 10.41 -0.41 -5.44
N TYR A 35 10.20 -1.73 -5.33
CA TYR A 35 9.93 -2.59 -6.49
C TYR A 35 8.61 -2.26 -7.18
N TYR A 36 7.56 -1.94 -6.41
CA TYR A 36 6.25 -1.60 -6.97
C TYR A 36 6.16 -0.14 -7.42
N ASP A 37 6.93 0.79 -6.83
CA ASP A 37 6.97 2.19 -7.23
C ASP A 37 7.32 2.29 -8.73
N ASP A 38 8.33 1.54 -9.18
CA ASP A 38 8.73 1.45 -10.59
C ASP A 38 7.59 0.92 -11.47
N LEU A 39 6.91 -0.16 -11.05
CA LEU A 39 5.79 -0.75 -11.79
C LEU A 39 4.59 0.20 -11.88
N THR A 40 4.31 0.96 -10.82
CA THR A 40 3.21 1.95 -10.80
C THR A 40 3.53 3.23 -11.56
N SER A 41 4.81 3.45 -11.91
CA SER A 41 5.23 4.60 -12.72
C SER A 41 5.00 4.40 -14.22
N GLU A 42 4.81 3.15 -14.65
CA GLU A 42 4.48 2.82 -16.02
C GLU A 42 3.06 3.32 -16.38
N GLU A 43 2.85 3.62 -17.66
CA GLU A 43 1.55 4.04 -18.16
C GLU A 43 0.50 2.94 -17.96
N VAL A 44 -0.71 3.34 -17.54
CA VAL A 44 -1.83 2.41 -17.39
C VAL A 44 -2.28 1.93 -18.78
N PRO A 45 -2.30 0.61 -19.05
CA PRO A 45 -2.71 0.09 -20.36
C PRO A 45 -4.14 0.46 -20.79
N ASP A 46 -4.32 0.78 -22.07
CA ASP A 46 -5.61 1.16 -22.68
C ASP A 46 -6.73 0.12 -22.46
N ARG A 47 -6.37 -1.16 -22.31
CA ARG A 47 -7.33 -2.24 -22.03
C ARG A 47 -8.14 -1.96 -20.77
N PHE A 48 -7.56 -1.32 -19.76
CA PHE A 48 -8.30 -0.96 -18.54
C PHE A 48 -9.39 0.06 -18.84
N ALA A 49 -9.11 1.07 -19.66
CA ALA A 49 -10.11 2.05 -20.10
C ALA A 49 -11.21 1.40 -20.94
N GLU A 50 -10.86 0.45 -21.82
CA GLU A 50 -11.83 -0.31 -22.61
C GLU A 50 -12.77 -1.13 -21.71
N LEU A 51 -12.24 -1.83 -20.71
CA LEU A 51 -13.03 -2.61 -19.77
C LEU A 51 -13.94 -1.72 -18.90
N LEU A 52 -13.45 -0.56 -18.46
CA LEU A 52 -14.26 0.41 -17.72
C LEU A 52 -15.41 0.96 -18.58
N LYS A 53 -15.13 1.25 -19.86
CA LYS A 53 -16.17 1.66 -20.81
C LYS A 53 -17.21 0.56 -21.04
N GLN A 54 -16.79 -0.69 -21.21
CA GLN A 54 -17.71 -1.82 -21.36
C GLN A 54 -18.58 -2.01 -20.11
N LEU A 55 -18.01 -1.80 -18.91
CA LEU A 55 -18.76 -1.86 -17.66
C LEU A 55 -19.83 -0.75 -17.59
N GLU A 56 -19.47 0.49 -17.92
CA GLU A 56 -20.41 1.63 -17.96
C GLU A 56 -21.56 1.41 -18.96
N GLU A 57 -21.25 0.91 -20.16
CA GLU A 57 -22.26 0.54 -21.17
C GLU A 57 -23.22 -0.55 -20.66
N GLN A 58 -22.72 -1.51 -19.88
CA GLN A 58 -23.54 -2.56 -19.28
C GLN A 58 -24.40 -2.03 -18.13
N GLU A 59 -23.85 -1.21 -17.24
CA GLU A 59 -24.62 -0.59 -16.15
C GLU A 59 -25.76 0.27 -16.69
N THR A 60 -25.51 1.11 -17.70
CA THR A 60 -26.56 1.91 -18.35
C THR A 60 -27.64 1.06 -19.03
N THR A 61 -27.25 -0.08 -19.62
CA THR A 61 -28.20 -1.03 -20.22
C THR A 61 -29.04 -1.74 -19.15
N ILE A 62 -28.44 -2.09 -18.01
CA ILE A 62 -29.13 -2.71 -16.87
C ILE A 62 -30.14 -1.72 -16.26
N ASP A 63 -29.75 -0.47 -16.05
CA ASP A 63 -30.66 0.57 -15.54
C ASP A 63 -31.81 0.87 -16.52
N SER A 64 -31.52 0.86 -17.83
CA SER A 64 -32.53 1.08 -18.88
C SER A 64 -33.51 -0.09 -19.04
N THR A 65 -33.14 -1.31 -18.62
CA THR A 65 -33.99 -2.51 -18.67
C THR A 65 -34.75 -2.75 -17.36
N ALA A 66 -34.23 -2.29 -16.22
CA ALA A 66 -34.92 -2.31 -14.94
C ALA A 66 -36.07 -1.28 -14.84
N GLY A 67 -36.06 -0.23 -15.66
CA GLY A 67 -37.11 0.79 -15.72
C GLY A 67 -38.31 0.50 -16.65
N LYS A 68 -38.32 -0.65 -17.34
CA LYS A 68 -39.36 -1.00 -18.34
C LYS A 68 -40.02 -2.34 -18.04
N GLY A 69 -40.42 -2.54 -16.79
CA GLY A 69 -41.38 -3.56 -16.37
C GLY A 69 -42.60 -2.87 -15.76
N GLY A 70 -43.50 -2.39 -16.62
CA GLY A 70 -44.88 -2.04 -16.27
C GLY A 70 -45.82 -3.15 -16.67
#